data_AF-A0A943DN21-F1
#
_entry.id   AF-A0A943DN21-F1
#
_cell.length_a   1.000
_cell.length_b   1.000
_cell.length_c   1.000
_cell.angle_alpha   90.00
_cell.angle_beta   90.00
_cell.angle_gamma   90.00
#
_symmetry.space_group_name_H-M   'P 1'
#
loop_
_entity.id
_entity.type
_entity.pdbx_description
1 polymer ?
#
loop_
_entity_poly.entity_id
_entity_poly.type
_entity_poly.pdbx_seq_one_letter_code
_entity_poly.pdbx_strand_id
1 'polypeptide(L)'
;MVGRKKGTPKTGGRVKGTKNKTTTTQKQWIEGFLTRKQPEMEKEWDKLEPKDKWQMFEKLTGYIVPKMTSAQIDPSQFTDEQLDELINRITKDVK
;
A
#
# COMPACT_ATOMS: atom_id res chain seq x y z
N MET A 1 7.94 -41.02 25.33
CA MET A 1 8.63 -39.79 24.89
C MET A 1 7.81 -38.60 25.39
N VAL A 2 8.34 -37.81 26.34
CA VAL A 2 7.61 -36.68 26.95
C VAL A 2 7.59 -35.52 25.94
N GLY A 3 6.40 -35.08 25.54
CA GLY A 3 6.22 -33.91 24.67
C GLY A 3 6.70 -32.62 25.34
N ARG A 4 7.13 -31.65 24.54
CA ARG A 4 7.69 -30.38 25.03
C ARG A 4 6.65 -29.58 25.84
N LYS A 5 7.08 -29.01 26.96
CA LYS A 5 6.21 -28.25 27.89
C LYS A 5 5.53 -27.07 27.18
N LYS A 6 4.22 -26.88 27.41
CA LYS A 6 3.42 -25.79 26.82
C LYS A 6 4.04 -24.44 27.19
N GLY A 7 4.31 -23.60 26.19
CA GLY A 7 4.98 -22.30 26.37
C GLY A 7 6.48 -22.29 26.06
N THR A 8 7.10 -23.42 25.71
CA THR A 8 8.50 -23.39 25.25
C THR A 8 8.65 -22.62 23.94
N PRO A 9 9.58 -21.66 23.85
CA PRO A 9 9.83 -20.92 22.63
C PRO A 9 10.26 -21.86 21.49
N LYS A 10 9.78 -21.58 20.26
CA LYS A 10 10.21 -22.33 19.08
C LYS A 10 11.71 -22.20 18.92
N THR A 11 12.42 -23.32 19.01
CA THR A 11 13.89 -23.40 18.86
C THR A 11 14.32 -23.69 17.42
N GLY A 12 13.37 -23.76 16.48
CA GLY A 12 13.62 -24.05 15.07
C GLY A 12 12.36 -23.94 14.21
N GLY A 13 12.57 -24.00 12.88
CA GLY A 13 11.54 -23.81 11.87
C GLY A 13 11.36 -22.35 11.43
N ARG A 14 10.50 -22.12 10.45
CA ARG A 14 10.26 -20.79 9.87
C ARG A 14 9.63 -19.85 10.90
N VAL A 15 10.22 -18.67 11.09
CA VAL A 15 9.72 -17.64 12.02
C VAL A 15 8.40 -17.07 11.51
N LYS A 16 7.47 -16.77 12.43
CA LYS A 16 6.19 -16.13 12.08
C LYS A 16 6.48 -14.75 11.47
N GLY A 17 5.97 -14.48 10.27
CA GLY A 17 6.21 -13.22 9.56
C GLY A 17 7.34 -13.25 8.53
N THR A 18 8.11 -14.34 8.41
CA THR A 18 9.05 -14.48 7.29
C THR A 18 8.27 -14.44 5.97
N LYS A 19 8.67 -13.59 5.00
CA LYS A 19 8.03 -13.55 3.67
C LYS A 19 8.20 -14.92 2.97
N ASN A 20 7.22 -15.32 2.16
CA ASN A 20 7.34 -16.56 1.38
C ASN A 20 8.49 -16.43 0.37
N LYS A 21 9.36 -17.45 0.29
CA LYS A 21 10.53 -17.45 -0.61
C LYS A 21 10.10 -17.16 -2.06
N THR A 22 9.04 -17.81 -2.53
CA THR A 22 8.47 -17.62 -3.87
C THR A 22 8.03 -16.18 -4.12
N THR A 23 7.39 -15.53 -3.12
CA THR A 23 6.96 -14.13 -3.23
C THR A 23 8.16 -13.17 -3.31
N THR A 24 9.24 -13.46 -2.57
CA THR A 24 10.48 -12.67 -2.66
C THR A 24 11.14 -12.81 -4.03
N THR A 25 11.25 -14.03 -4.54
CA THR A 25 11.85 -14.31 -5.87
C THR A 25 11.07 -13.64 -7.00
N GLN A 26 9.74 -13.67 -6.96
CA GLN A 26 8.91 -13.01 -7.97
C GLN A 26 9.07 -11.48 -7.93
N LYS A 27 9.11 -10.86 -6.75
CA LYS A 27 9.34 -9.41 -6.63
C LYS A 27 10.69 -8.99 -7.18
N GLN A 28 11.75 -9.69 -6.81
CA GLN A 28 13.10 -9.45 -7.33
C GLN A 28 13.17 -9.62 -8.85
N TRP A 29 12.45 -10.59 -9.40
CA TRP A 29 12.37 -10.78 -10.85
C TRP A 29 11.63 -9.62 -11.54
N ILE A 30 10.50 -9.17 -10.99
CA ILE A 30 9.74 -8.02 -11.52
C ILE A 30 10.59 -6.75 -11.45
N GLU A 31 11.22 -6.48 -10.32
CA GLU A 31 12.12 -5.33 -10.13
C GLU A 31 13.25 -5.37 -11.16
N GLY A 32 13.94 -6.50 -11.29
CA GLY A 32 15.02 -6.66 -12.26
C GLY A 32 14.55 -6.55 -13.71
N PHE A 33 13.34 -7.00 -14.03
CA PHE A 33 12.76 -6.84 -15.37
C PHE A 33 12.48 -5.37 -15.70
N LEU A 34 11.84 -4.65 -14.77
CA LEU A 34 11.54 -3.23 -14.93
C LEU A 34 12.82 -2.40 -15.09
N THR A 35 13.85 -2.65 -14.26
CA THR A 35 15.14 -1.96 -14.39
C THR A 35 15.81 -2.23 -15.75
N ARG A 36 15.76 -3.46 -16.26
CA ARG A 36 16.34 -3.79 -17.57
C ARG A 36 15.61 -3.11 -18.73
N LYS A 37 14.29 -2.93 -18.62
CA LYS A 37 13.46 -2.32 -19.66
C LYS A 37 13.38 -0.80 -19.59
N GLN A 38 13.79 -0.19 -18.49
CA GLN A 38 13.80 1.25 -18.32
C GLN A 38 14.45 2.02 -19.49
N PRO A 39 15.63 1.64 -20.04
CA PRO A 39 16.24 2.37 -21.15
C PRO A 39 15.49 2.22 -22.48
N GLU A 40 14.80 1.10 -22.68
CA GLU A 40 13.95 0.89 -23.86
C GLU A 40 12.66 1.72 -23.72
N MET A 41 12.07 1.74 -22.53
CA MET A 41 10.86 2.53 -22.24
C MET A 41 11.10 4.03 -22.44
N GLU A 42 12.27 4.55 -22.07
CA GLU A 42 12.63 5.96 -22.32
C GLU A 42 12.75 6.26 -23.82
N LYS A 43 13.30 5.34 -24.62
CA LYS A 43 13.38 5.50 -26.09
C LYS A 43 12.03 5.36 -26.78
N GLU A 44 11.17 4.48 -26.27
CA GLU A 44 9.82 4.30 -26.78
C GLU A 44 8.91 5.45 -26.38
N TRP A 45 9.15 6.07 -25.21
CA TRP A 45 8.43 7.25 -24.74
C TRP A 45 8.33 8.31 -25.82
N ASP A 46 9.44 8.66 -26.45
CA ASP A 46 9.46 9.70 -27.47
C ASP A 46 8.61 9.37 -28.71
N LYS A 47 8.43 8.08 -29.00
CA LYS A 47 7.64 7.58 -30.14
C LYS A 47 6.14 7.50 -29.86
N LEU A 48 5.71 7.58 -28.60
CA LEU A 48 4.29 7.55 -28.25
C LEU A 48 3.54 8.79 -28.74
N GLU A 49 2.24 8.61 -29.02
CA GLU A 49 1.36 9.72 -29.32
C GLU A 49 1.28 10.70 -28.14
N PRO A 50 1.10 12.01 -28.39
CA PRO A 50 1.02 13.01 -27.34
C PRO A 50 -0.03 12.69 -26.28
N LYS A 51 -1.18 12.14 -26.68
CA LYS A 51 -2.27 11.78 -25.77
C LYS A 51 -1.86 10.68 -24.78
N ASP A 52 -1.17 9.65 -25.27
CA ASP A 52 -0.75 8.52 -24.45
C ASP A 52 0.36 8.91 -23.48
N LYS A 53 1.26 9.83 -23.89
CA LYS A 53 2.27 10.43 -23.01
C LYS A 53 1.62 11.10 -21.80
N TRP A 54 0.60 11.93 -22.02
CA TRP A 54 -0.11 12.62 -20.92
C TRP A 54 -0.84 11.65 -19.99
N GLN A 55 -1.48 10.61 -20.52
CA GLN A 55 -2.15 9.59 -19.71
C GLN A 55 -1.18 8.78 -18.86
N MET A 56 -0.03 8.39 -19.42
CA MET A 56 1.00 7.67 -18.68
C MET A 56 1.63 8.56 -17.62
N PHE A 57 1.86 9.84 -17.93
CA PHE A 57 2.36 10.82 -16.97
C PHE A 57 1.42 11.00 -15.78
N GLU A 58 0.11 11.12 -16.01
CA GLU A 58 -0.91 11.20 -14.94
C GLU A 58 -0.91 9.96 -14.04
N LYS A 59 -0.70 8.77 -14.61
CA LYS A 59 -0.60 7.53 -13.83
C LYS A 59 0.67 7.50 -12.98
N LEU A 60 1.81 7.90 -13.54
CA LEU A 60 3.10 7.93 -12.84
C LEU A 60 3.10 8.94 -11.69
N THR A 61 2.55 10.13 -11.90
CA THR A 61 2.45 11.16 -10.87
C THR A 61 1.62 10.68 -9.67
N GLY A 62 0.63 9.82 -9.88
CA GLY A 62 -0.15 9.19 -8.81
C GLY A 62 0.65 8.28 -7.87
N TYR A 63 1.84 7.80 -8.28
CA TYR A 63 2.73 7.00 -7.43
C TYR A 63 3.83 7.83 -6.76
N ILE A 64 4.15 9.02 -7.29
CA ILE A 64 5.19 9.91 -6.77
C ILE A 64 4.59 10.93 -5.81
N VAL A 65 3.46 11.52 -6.20
CA VAL A 65 2.75 12.52 -5.42
C VAL A 65 1.72 11.80 -4.55
N PRO A 66 1.70 12.03 -3.23
CA PRO A 66 0.63 11.53 -2.39
C PRO A 66 -0.69 12.13 -2.88
N LYS A 67 -1.52 11.33 -3.56
CA LYS A 67 -2.90 11.72 -3.82
C LYS A 67 -3.57 11.85 -2.46
N MET A 68 -4.20 13.00 -2.21
CA MET A 68 -5.10 13.15 -1.07
C MET A 68 -6.23 12.14 -1.28
N THR A 69 -6.13 10.97 -0.66
CA THR A 69 -7.26 10.07 -0.51
C THR A 69 -8.28 10.90 0.25
N SER A 70 -9.44 11.17 -0.35
CA SER A 70 -10.56 11.74 0.39
C SER A 70 -10.69 10.93 1.67
N ALA A 71 -10.55 11.57 2.83
CA ALA A 71 -10.74 10.90 4.10
C ALA A 71 -12.19 10.42 4.11
N GLN A 72 -12.42 9.18 3.68
CA GLN A 72 -13.65 8.50 4.00
C GLN A 72 -13.58 8.27 5.50
N ILE A 73 -14.19 9.19 6.24
CA ILE A 73 -14.45 9.03 7.65
C ILE A 73 -15.36 7.82 7.74
N ASP A 74 -14.80 6.68 8.15
CA ASP A 74 -15.59 5.50 8.45
C ASP A 74 -16.19 5.71 9.85
N PRO A 75 -17.51 5.93 9.97
CA PRO A 75 -18.13 6.21 11.26
C PRO A 75 -17.97 5.05 12.24
N SER A 76 -17.73 3.83 11.74
CA SER A 76 -17.53 2.63 12.56
C SER A 76 -16.22 2.60 13.35
N GLN A 77 -15.30 3.54 13.08
CA GLN A 77 -14.02 3.65 13.79
C GLN A 77 -14.09 4.52 15.06
N PHE A 78 -15.23 5.17 15.31
CA PHE A 78 -15.44 6.04 16.46
C PHE A 78 -16.36 5.37 17.47
N THR A 79 -16.19 5.70 18.76
CA THR A 79 -17.16 5.29 19.79
C THR A 79 -18.39 6.19 19.74
N ASP A 80 -19.54 5.70 20.23
CA ASP A 80 -20.79 6.46 20.27
C ASP A 80 -20.62 7.82 20.98
N GLU A 81 -19.84 7.84 22.07
CA GLU A 81 -19.49 9.07 22.81
C GLU A 81 -18.74 10.09 21.94
N GLN A 82 -17.80 9.63 21.10
CA GLN A 82 -17.03 10.51 20.21
C GLN A 82 -17.90 11.03 19.05
N LEU A 83 -18.86 10.24 18.58
CA LEU A 83 -19.82 10.66 17.56
C LEU A 83 -20.78 11.72 18.11
N ASP A 84 -21.26 11.55 19.34
CA ASP A 84 -22.11 12.54 20.01
C ASP A 84 -21.38 13.88 20.23
N GLU A 85 -20.11 13.85 20.62
CA GLU A 85 -19.29 15.07 20.73
C GLU A 85 -19.12 15.79 19.38
N LEU A 86 -18.87 15.02 18.31
CA LEU A 86 -18.76 15.53 16.94
C LEU A 86 -20.06 16.19 16.48
N ILE A 87 -21.21 15.54 16.68
CA ILE A 87 -22.54 16.05 16.31
C ILE A 87 -22.85 17.34 17.07
N ASN A 88 -22.56 17.37 18.38
CA ASN A 88 -22.78 18.55 19.21
C ASN A 88 -21.92 19.74 18.79
N ARG A 89 -20.68 19.49 18.34
CA ARG A 89 -19.79 20.53 17.83
C ARG A 89 -20.28 21.10 16.51
N ILE A 90 -20.62 20.25 15.54
CA ILE A 90 -21.14 20.68 14.23
C ILE A 90 -22.45 21.48 14.41
N THR A 91 -23.33 21.03 15.29
CA THR A 91 -24.63 21.71 15.53
C THR A 91 -24.46 23.07 16.21
N LYS A 92 -23.41 23.26 17.01
CA LYS A 92 -23.10 24.56 17.64
C LYS A 92 -22.58 25.59 16.66
N ASP A 93 -21.82 25.17 15.65
CA ASP A 93 -21.23 26.05 14.64
C ASP A 93 -22.23 26.46 13.53
N VAL A 94 -23.44 25.86 13.50
CA VAL A 94 -24.52 26.17 12.54
C VAL A 94 -25.53 27.21 13.08
N LYS A 95 -25.35 27.67 14.33
CA LYS A 95 -26.09 28.81 14.90
C LYS A 95 -25.31 30.12 14.77
#